data_AF-A0A975NL98-F1
#
_entry.id   AF-A0A975NL98-F1
#
_cell.length_a   1.000
_cell.length_b   1.000
_cell.length_c   1.000
_cell.angle_alpha   90.00
_cell.angle_beta   90.00
_cell.angle_gamma   90.00
#
_symmetry.space_group_name_H-M   'P 1'
#
loop_
_entity.id
_entity.type
_entity.pdbx_description
1 polymer ?
#
loop_
_entity_poly.entity_id
_entity_poly.type
_entity_poly.pdbx_seq_one_letter_code
_entity_poly.pdbx_strand_id
1 'polypeptide(L)'
;MTIERSMFPPRNATRRGFLTVIAGGAAAAATVSPQPALAFAGRPLDSSKASPALRAAVIALAESSEAVEAAKALVVADDAKIKAWVAENPRPHSRRGKKRWQRKYGDARFSIMEKSWDARMNAETDFRKKQMAVAEIQAADMDELGFIAAVAAVYDRTELATGARPIISYSVAMDFLRLNLPQEVRS
;
A
#
# COMPACT_ATOMS: atom_id res chain seq x y z
N MET A 1 -7.54 -32.28 -15.45
CA MET A 1 -7.50 -31.25 -14.39
C MET A 1 -6.28 -30.39 -14.63
N THR A 2 -6.49 -29.24 -15.27
CA THR A 2 -5.43 -28.29 -15.62
C THR A 2 -5.23 -27.38 -14.43
N ILE A 3 -4.14 -27.56 -13.68
CA ILE A 3 -3.80 -26.68 -12.56
C ILE A 3 -3.34 -25.36 -13.17
N GLU A 4 -4.21 -24.35 -13.13
CA GLU A 4 -3.82 -22.97 -13.40
C GLU A 4 -2.69 -22.62 -12.43
N ARG A 5 -1.48 -22.45 -12.97
CA ARG A 5 -0.34 -21.94 -12.22
C ARG A 5 -0.65 -20.50 -11.84
N SER A 6 -1.10 -20.30 -10.61
CA SER A 6 -1.08 -18.99 -9.98
C SER A 6 0.33 -18.40 -10.13
N MET A 7 0.39 -17.18 -10.66
CA MET A 7 1.62 -16.50 -11.06
C MET A 7 2.40 -16.06 -9.80
N PHE A 8 3.12 -17.00 -9.20
CA PHE A 8 4.08 -16.82 -8.11
C PHE A 8 5.35 -16.11 -8.65
N PRO A 9 5.96 -15.17 -7.90
CA PRO A 9 6.26 -13.84 -8.40
C PRO A 9 7.28 -13.79 -9.56
N PRO A 10 7.19 -12.78 -10.44
CA PRO A 10 8.17 -12.55 -11.48
C PRO A 10 9.59 -12.34 -10.90
N ARG A 11 10.57 -12.85 -11.63
CA ARG A 11 12.00 -12.79 -11.30
C ARG A 11 12.48 -11.34 -11.13
N ASN A 12 13.04 -11.03 -9.96
CA ASN A 12 13.94 -9.91 -9.64
C ASN A 12 13.75 -8.60 -10.42
N ALA A 13 13.04 -7.65 -9.81
CA ALA A 13 13.25 -6.22 -10.03
C ALA A 13 14.29 -5.73 -9.00
N THR A 14 15.58 -5.80 -9.32
CA THR A 14 16.61 -5.11 -8.53
C THR A 14 17.57 -4.43 -9.47
N ARG A 15 17.35 -3.13 -9.70
CA ARG A 15 18.36 -2.05 -9.69
C ARG A 15 17.81 -0.78 -10.34
N ARG A 16 18.09 0.34 -9.63
CA ARG A 16 18.04 1.77 -10.03
C ARG A 16 16.70 2.46 -9.73
N GLY A 17 16.65 3.50 -8.90
CA GLY A 17 17.73 4.31 -8.36
C GLY A 17 17.32 5.17 -7.16
N PHE A 18 18.36 5.68 -6.53
CA PHE A 18 18.43 6.41 -5.28
C PHE A 18 17.57 7.67 -5.22
N LEU A 19 17.14 7.98 -4.00
CA LEU A 19 16.68 9.27 -3.50
C LEU A 19 17.45 10.46 -4.09
N THR A 20 16.73 11.54 -4.40
CA THR A 20 17.25 12.89 -4.19
C THR A 20 16.11 13.78 -3.74
N VAL A 21 16.06 14.04 -2.43
CA VAL A 21 15.29 15.11 -1.83
C VAL A 21 16.08 16.39 -2.07
N ILE A 22 15.50 17.36 -2.79
CA ILE A 22 15.98 18.74 -2.76
C ILE A 22 14.96 19.52 -1.93
N ALA A 23 15.34 19.79 -0.69
CA ALA A 23 14.81 20.89 0.08
C ALA A 23 15.60 22.16 -0.30
N GLY A 24 14.89 23.27 -0.54
CA GLY A 24 15.47 24.62 -0.54
C GLY A 24 15.03 25.51 -1.70
N GLY A 25 14.42 26.65 -1.36
CA GLY A 25 14.34 27.81 -2.23
C GLY A 25 12.97 28.48 -2.29
N ALA A 26 12.76 29.48 -1.44
CA ALA A 26 11.58 30.33 -1.40
C ALA A 26 11.54 31.37 -2.54
N ALA A 27 10.33 31.95 -2.70
CA ALA A 27 10.00 33.26 -3.28
C ALA A 27 9.95 33.40 -4.81
N ALA A 28 8.72 33.35 -5.34
CA ALA A 28 8.25 34.31 -6.32
C ALA A 28 6.72 34.46 -6.19
N ALA A 29 6.30 35.70 -5.96
CA ALA A 29 4.92 36.09 -5.69
C ALA A 29 4.01 35.86 -6.92
N ALA A 30 2.95 35.08 -6.71
CA ALA A 30 1.71 35.23 -7.47
C ALA A 30 0.60 35.30 -6.42
N THR A 31 -0.08 36.44 -6.39
CA THR A 31 -1.25 36.72 -5.55
C THR A 31 -2.38 35.77 -5.91
N VAL A 32 -2.37 34.57 -5.33
CA VAL A 32 -3.53 33.72 -5.21
C VAL A 32 -4.04 33.95 -3.80
N SER A 33 -5.22 34.55 -3.68
CA SER A 33 -5.94 34.67 -2.41
C SER A 33 -5.83 33.34 -1.65
N PRO A 34 -5.44 33.34 -0.37
CA PRO A 34 -5.27 32.10 0.38
C PRO A 34 -6.63 31.39 0.40
N GLN A 35 -6.73 30.29 -0.36
CA GLN A 35 -7.84 29.37 -0.25
C GLN A 35 -7.94 28.90 1.21
N PRO A 36 -9.15 28.66 1.74
CA PRO A 36 -9.36 28.20 3.11
C PRO A 36 -8.68 26.85 3.42
N ALA A 37 -8.09 26.18 2.43
CA ALA A 37 -7.31 24.95 2.61
C ALA A 37 -6.13 25.08 3.59
N LEU A 38 -5.53 26.27 3.74
CA LEU A 38 -4.45 26.50 4.72
C LEU A 38 -4.94 26.81 6.13
N ALA A 39 -6.22 27.14 6.33
CA ALA A 39 -6.77 27.37 7.67
C ALA A 39 -6.96 26.06 8.46
N PHE A 40 -6.91 24.91 7.80
CA PHE A 40 -6.98 23.59 8.41
C PHE A 40 -5.61 23.10 8.95
N ALA A 41 -4.52 23.67 8.46
CA ALA A 41 -3.16 23.31 8.82
C ALA A 41 -2.80 23.87 10.22
N GLY A 42 -3.31 23.24 11.27
CA GLY A 42 -2.94 23.60 12.64
C GLY A 42 -3.98 23.28 13.71
N ARG A 43 -5.21 22.89 13.34
CA ARG A 43 -6.17 22.35 14.31
C ARG A 43 -5.88 20.87 14.57
N PRO A 44 -5.82 20.44 15.84
CA PRO A 44 -5.78 19.01 16.14
C PRO A 44 -7.06 18.38 15.59
N LEU A 45 -6.89 17.42 14.68
CA LEU A 45 -7.98 16.59 14.17
C LEU A 45 -8.53 15.77 15.34
N ASP A 46 -9.77 16.05 15.73
CA ASP A 46 -10.45 15.32 16.79
C ASP A 46 -11.19 14.13 16.18
N SER A 47 -10.59 12.94 16.29
CA SER A 47 -11.17 11.70 15.77
C SER A 47 -12.52 11.38 16.39
N SER A 48 -12.86 11.92 17.56
CA SER A 48 -14.17 11.70 18.19
C SER A 48 -15.33 12.38 17.46
N LYS A 49 -15.03 13.41 16.64
CA LYS A 49 -16.00 14.11 15.79
C LYS A 49 -16.26 13.41 14.46
N ALA A 50 -15.40 12.48 14.06
CA ALA A 50 -15.61 11.68 12.86
C ALA A 50 -16.84 10.78 13.02
N SER A 51 -17.55 10.53 11.91
CA SER A 51 -18.72 9.66 11.93
C SER A 51 -18.36 8.28 12.51
N PRO A 52 -19.31 7.60 13.19
CA PRO A 52 -19.07 6.26 13.72
C PRO A 52 -18.65 5.27 12.62
N ALA A 53 -19.19 5.43 11.41
CA ALA A 53 -18.83 4.63 10.24
C ALA A 53 -17.36 4.83 9.85
N LEU A 54 -16.90 6.08 9.77
CA LEU A 54 -15.51 6.38 9.43
C LEU A 54 -14.54 5.85 10.49
N ARG A 55 -14.85 6.05 11.77
CA ARG A 55 -14.03 5.49 12.85
C ARG A 55 -13.92 3.97 12.76
N ALA A 56 -15.03 3.27 12.55
CA ALA A 56 -15.03 1.81 12.41
C ALA A 56 -14.21 1.35 11.19
N ALA A 57 -14.34 2.04 10.06
CA ALA A 57 -13.59 1.73 8.84
C ALA A 57 -12.07 1.95 9.04
N VAL A 58 -11.68 3.04 9.71
CA VAL A 58 -10.28 3.34 10.03
C VAL A 58 -9.67 2.32 11.00
N ILE A 59 -10.42 1.89 12.02
CA ILE A 59 -9.97 0.83 12.94
C ILE A 59 -9.74 -0.48 12.15
N ALA A 60 -10.70 -0.89 11.32
CA ALA A 60 -10.56 -2.09 10.51
C ALA A 60 -9.39 -1.98 9.50
N LEU A 61 -9.14 -0.79 8.96
CA LEU A 61 -7.98 -0.53 8.11
C LEU A 61 -6.66 -0.67 8.89
N ALA A 62 -6.59 -0.14 10.11
CA ALA A 62 -5.42 -0.28 10.97
C ALA A 62 -5.12 -1.75 11.30
N GLU A 63 -6.13 -2.52 11.69
CA GLU A 63 -6.00 -3.96 11.96
C GLU A 63 -5.51 -4.74 10.73
N SER A 64 -6.09 -4.47 9.54
CA SER A 64 -5.64 -5.11 8.30
C SER A 64 -4.22 -4.70 7.89
N SER A 65 -3.79 -3.48 8.23
CA SER A 65 -2.40 -3.03 8.02
C SER A 65 -1.42 -3.82 8.88
N GLU A 66 -1.76 -4.07 10.14
CA GLU A 66 -0.94 -4.91 11.03
C GLU A 66 -0.86 -6.34 10.51
N ALA A 67 -1.97 -6.89 9.98
CA ALA A 67 -1.98 -8.20 9.36
C ALA A 67 -1.07 -8.28 8.11
N VAL A 68 -1.02 -7.21 7.30
CA VAL A 68 -0.09 -7.11 6.16
C VAL A 68 1.37 -7.14 6.63
N GLU A 69 1.72 -6.38 7.67
CA GLU A 69 3.08 -6.37 8.21
C GLU A 69 3.47 -7.72 8.83
N ALA A 70 2.55 -8.37 9.55
CA ALA A 70 2.75 -9.73 10.05
C ALA A 70 2.99 -10.73 8.91
N ALA A 71 2.21 -10.66 7.83
CA ALA A 71 2.38 -11.53 6.67
C ALA A 71 3.70 -11.25 5.90
N LYS A 72 4.13 -9.99 5.81
CA LYS A 72 5.46 -9.64 5.26
C LYS A 72 6.58 -10.27 6.09
N ALA A 73 6.47 -10.25 7.41
CA ALA A 73 7.45 -10.87 8.29
C ALA A 73 7.58 -12.38 8.05
N LEU A 74 6.47 -13.09 7.77
CA LEU A 74 6.49 -14.50 7.40
C LEU A 74 7.26 -14.75 6.10
N VAL A 75 7.03 -13.91 5.07
CA VAL A 75 7.75 -14.02 3.80
C VAL A 75 9.25 -13.78 3.99
N VAL A 76 9.64 -12.82 4.84
CA VAL A 76 11.05 -12.57 5.17
C VAL A 76 11.70 -13.78 5.87
N ALA A 77 10.97 -14.43 6.78
CA ALA A 77 11.44 -15.64 7.45
C ALA A 77 11.63 -16.80 6.46
N ASP A 78 10.72 -16.98 5.51
CA ASP A 78 10.85 -18.02 4.48
C ASP A 78 11.95 -17.72 3.44
N ASP A 79 12.17 -16.44 3.12
CA ASP A 79 13.30 -16.01 2.29
C ASP A 79 14.65 -16.39 2.95
N ALA A 80 14.75 -16.33 4.28
CA ALA A 80 15.94 -16.78 4.99
C ALA A 80 16.19 -18.28 4.81
N LYS A 81 15.13 -19.10 4.85
CA LYS A 81 15.23 -20.55 4.58
C LYS A 81 15.67 -20.83 3.14
N ILE A 82 15.22 -20.03 2.18
CA ILE A 82 15.67 -20.14 0.78
C ILE A 82 17.15 -19.78 0.63
N LYS A 83 17.63 -18.75 1.35
CA LYS A 83 19.06 -18.41 1.37
C LYS A 83 19.90 -19.57 1.93
N ALA A 84 19.44 -20.21 3.01
CA ALA A 84 20.11 -21.40 3.56
C ALA A 84 20.14 -22.55 2.55
N TRP A 85 19.01 -22.84 1.89
CA TRP A 85 18.95 -23.86 0.84
C TRP A 85 19.95 -23.59 -0.30
N VAL A 86 20.07 -22.33 -0.75
CA VAL A 86 21.02 -21.93 -1.81
C VAL A 86 22.48 -22.11 -1.37
N ALA A 87 22.79 -21.88 -0.08
CA ALA A 87 24.12 -22.10 0.45
C ALA A 87 24.49 -23.59 0.47
N GLU A 88 23.55 -24.45 0.85
CA GLU A 88 23.72 -25.92 0.86
C GLU A 88 23.71 -26.52 -0.55
N ASN A 89 23.06 -25.88 -1.51
CA ASN A 89 22.91 -26.34 -2.88
C ASN A 89 23.54 -25.31 -3.85
N PRO A 90 24.88 -25.22 -3.95
CA PRO A 90 25.52 -24.22 -4.80
C PRO A 90 25.20 -24.44 -6.28
N ARG A 91 25.11 -23.33 -7.03
CA ARG A 91 24.78 -23.36 -8.45
C ARG A 91 25.94 -23.96 -9.25
N PRO A 92 25.71 -25.03 -10.05
CA PRO A 92 26.76 -25.63 -10.86
C PRO A 92 27.19 -24.72 -12.02
N HIS A 93 28.44 -24.86 -12.48
CA HIS A 93 28.97 -24.08 -13.60
C HIS A 93 28.45 -24.52 -14.97
N SER A 94 28.17 -25.81 -15.15
CA SER A 94 27.73 -26.39 -16.43
C SER A 94 26.34 -25.94 -16.85
N ARG A 95 26.11 -25.75 -18.16
CA ARG A 95 24.80 -25.32 -18.71
C ARG A 95 23.67 -26.28 -18.34
N ARG A 96 23.90 -27.59 -18.50
CA ARG A 96 22.91 -28.65 -18.16
C ARG A 96 22.65 -28.70 -16.65
N GLY A 97 23.70 -28.55 -15.83
CA GLY A 97 23.58 -28.48 -14.37
C GLY A 97 22.75 -27.28 -13.93
N LYS A 98 22.99 -26.08 -14.50
CA LYS A 98 22.24 -24.86 -14.18
C LYS A 98 20.73 -25.03 -14.40
N LYS A 99 20.33 -25.66 -15.50
CA LYS A 99 18.91 -25.91 -15.80
C LYS A 99 18.27 -26.85 -14.77
N ARG A 100 18.96 -27.92 -14.37
CA ARG A 100 18.46 -28.84 -13.31
C ARG A 100 18.38 -28.15 -11.96
N TRP A 101 19.41 -27.37 -11.62
CA TRP A 101 19.46 -26.60 -10.38
C TRP A 101 18.32 -25.57 -10.32
N GLN A 102 18.04 -24.85 -11.41
CA GLN A 102 16.93 -23.88 -11.47
C GLN A 102 15.56 -24.53 -11.24
N ARG A 103 15.36 -25.78 -11.69
CA ARG A 103 14.13 -26.53 -11.40
C ARG A 103 14.02 -26.84 -9.91
N LYS A 104 15.06 -27.46 -9.33
CA LYS A 104 15.12 -27.75 -7.90
C LYS A 104 14.94 -26.51 -7.02
N TYR A 105 15.57 -25.39 -7.41
CA TYR A 105 15.40 -24.11 -6.75
C TYR A 105 13.96 -23.60 -6.83
N GLY A 106 13.31 -23.74 -7.99
CA GLY A 106 11.89 -23.40 -8.15
C GLY A 106 10.99 -24.26 -7.25
N ASP A 107 11.23 -25.58 -7.22
CA ASP A 107 10.45 -26.52 -6.40
C ASP A 107 10.65 -26.25 -4.90
N ALA A 108 11.89 -26.02 -4.46
CA ALA A 108 12.20 -25.65 -3.07
C ALA A 108 11.58 -24.30 -2.70
N ARG A 109 11.68 -23.30 -3.59
CA ARG A 109 11.06 -21.98 -3.38
C ARG A 109 9.55 -22.06 -3.24
N PHE A 110 8.91 -22.81 -4.12
CA PHE A 110 7.48 -23.03 -4.03
C PHE A 110 7.12 -23.71 -2.70
N SER A 111 7.73 -24.85 -2.40
CA SER A 111 7.43 -25.61 -1.18
C SER A 111 7.65 -24.83 0.13
N ILE A 112 8.63 -23.92 0.16
CA ILE A 112 8.95 -23.15 1.36
C ILE A 112 8.05 -21.90 1.47
N MET A 113 7.80 -21.21 0.36
CA MET A 113 7.14 -19.89 0.37
C MET A 113 5.63 -19.93 0.09
N GLU A 114 5.07 -21.04 -0.41
CA GLU A 114 3.66 -21.13 -0.83
C GLU A 114 2.71 -20.52 0.20
N LYS A 115 2.77 -21.01 1.45
CA LYS A 115 1.87 -20.58 2.53
C LYS A 115 2.06 -19.12 2.94
N SER A 116 3.30 -18.64 3.05
CA SER A 116 3.56 -17.26 3.46
C SER A 116 3.20 -16.26 2.38
N TRP A 117 3.34 -16.64 1.11
CA TRP A 117 2.89 -15.82 -0.01
C TRP A 117 1.38 -15.77 -0.10
N ASP A 118 0.68 -16.90 0.07
CA ASP A 118 -0.79 -16.91 0.10
C ASP A 118 -1.32 -16.06 1.27
N ALA A 119 -0.71 -16.19 2.45
CA ALA A 119 -1.05 -15.35 3.61
C ALA A 119 -0.84 -13.86 3.29
N ARG A 120 0.27 -13.49 2.65
CA ARG A 120 0.53 -12.12 2.21
C ARG A 120 -0.49 -11.64 1.19
N MET A 121 -0.79 -12.42 0.15
CA MET A 121 -1.75 -12.02 -0.89
C MET A 121 -3.16 -11.86 -0.31
N ASN A 122 -3.56 -12.71 0.63
CA ASN A 122 -4.84 -12.59 1.33
C ASN A 122 -4.88 -11.34 2.21
N ALA A 123 -3.82 -11.07 2.99
CA ALA A 123 -3.73 -9.87 3.82
C ALA A 123 -3.72 -8.58 2.97
N GLU A 124 -2.96 -8.54 1.87
CA GLU A 124 -2.94 -7.38 0.96
C GLU A 124 -4.31 -7.16 0.29
N THR A 125 -5.03 -8.25 -0.03
CA THR A 125 -6.38 -8.16 -0.60
C THR A 125 -7.39 -7.62 0.41
N ASP A 126 -7.34 -8.09 1.65
CA ASP A 126 -8.20 -7.58 2.72
C ASP A 126 -7.90 -6.11 3.02
N PHE A 127 -6.62 -5.75 3.18
CA PHE A 127 -6.20 -4.37 3.37
C PHE A 127 -6.72 -3.45 2.27
N ARG A 128 -6.63 -3.85 1.00
CA ARG A 128 -7.22 -3.08 -0.11
C ARG A 128 -8.73 -2.91 0.00
N LYS A 129 -9.46 -3.95 0.42
CA LYS A 129 -10.91 -3.83 0.67
C LYS A 129 -11.20 -2.82 1.79
N LYS A 130 -10.38 -2.78 2.84
CA LYS A 130 -10.51 -1.80 3.92
C LYS A 130 -10.16 -0.39 3.46
N GLN A 131 -9.16 -0.21 2.59
CA GLN A 131 -8.87 1.08 1.96
C GLN A 131 -10.06 1.59 1.13
N MET A 132 -10.67 0.70 0.32
CA MET A 132 -11.88 1.02 -0.43
C MET A 132 -13.04 1.40 0.49
N ALA A 133 -13.25 0.65 1.57
CA ALA A 133 -14.32 0.94 2.54
C ALA A 133 -14.16 2.33 3.19
N VAL A 134 -12.94 2.77 3.47
CA VAL A 134 -12.68 4.16 3.92
C VAL A 134 -12.96 5.16 2.79
N ALA A 135 -12.51 4.88 1.58
CA ALA A 135 -12.66 5.77 0.42
C ALA A 135 -14.12 5.93 -0.05
N GLU A 136 -14.99 4.96 0.21
CA GLU A 136 -16.42 5.02 -0.09
C GLU A 136 -17.20 5.92 0.87
N ILE A 137 -16.65 6.25 2.04
CA ILE A 137 -17.27 7.14 3.00
C ILE A 137 -17.08 8.59 2.54
N GLN A 138 -18.18 9.22 2.15
CA GLN A 138 -18.19 10.64 1.81
C GLN A 138 -18.04 11.50 3.07
N ALA A 139 -17.03 12.36 3.11
CA ALA A 139 -16.82 13.29 4.22
C ALA A 139 -18.01 14.25 4.36
N ALA A 140 -18.65 14.33 5.54
CA ALA A 140 -19.78 15.23 5.76
C ALA A 140 -19.35 16.71 5.74
N ASP A 141 -18.15 17.00 6.25
CA ASP A 141 -17.57 18.34 6.36
C ASP A 141 -16.05 18.34 6.14
N MET A 142 -15.44 19.52 6.25
CA MET A 142 -13.99 19.69 6.08
C MET A 142 -13.16 19.07 7.22
N ASP A 143 -13.73 18.93 8.43
CA ASP A 143 -13.05 18.29 9.57
C ASP A 143 -12.90 16.78 9.32
N GLU A 144 -13.99 16.14 8.88
CA GLU A 144 -14.02 14.74 8.49
C GLU A 144 -13.14 14.46 7.26
N LEU A 145 -13.16 15.36 6.26
CA LEU A 145 -12.26 15.28 5.11
C LEU A 145 -10.79 15.34 5.53
N GLY A 146 -10.45 16.23 6.47
CA GLY A 146 -9.11 16.31 7.03
C GLY A 146 -8.69 15.03 7.75
N PHE A 147 -9.63 14.36 8.43
CA PHE A 147 -9.37 13.07 9.05
C PHE A 147 -9.12 11.97 8.00
N ILE A 148 -9.92 11.89 6.94
CA ILE A 148 -9.69 10.95 5.82
C ILE A 148 -8.34 11.24 5.14
N ALA A 149 -7.97 12.51 4.95
CA ALA A 149 -6.68 12.90 4.39
C ALA A 149 -5.49 12.46 5.26
N ALA A 150 -5.61 12.55 6.59
CA ALA A 150 -4.60 12.05 7.50
C ALA A 150 -4.46 10.52 7.41
N VAL A 151 -5.58 9.80 7.30
CA VAL A 151 -5.60 8.34 7.07
C VAL A 151 -4.92 7.99 5.74
N ALA A 152 -5.22 8.74 4.67
CA ALA A 152 -4.61 8.56 3.36
C ALA A 152 -3.07 8.69 3.43
N ALA A 153 -2.56 9.71 4.12
CA ALA A 153 -1.12 9.94 4.28
C ALA A 153 -0.40 8.78 4.98
N VAL A 154 -1.09 8.03 5.84
CA VAL A 154 -0.53 6.88 6.55
C VAL A 154 -0.57 5.61 5.69
N TYR A 155 -1.72 5.31 5.08
CA TYR A 155 -2.01 3.98 4.51
C TYR A 155 -1.88 3.89 2.98
N ASP A 156 -2.02 4.98 2.22
CA ASP A 156 -1.89 4.90 0.75
C ASP A 156 -0.45 4.64 0.29
N ARG A 157 0.52 4.96 1.15
CA ARG A 157 1.94 4.70 0.92
C ARG A 157 2.36 3.26 1.21
N THR A 158 1.47 2.41 1.73
CA THR A 158 1.81 1.04 2.09
C THR A 158 2.26 0.27 0.85
N GLU A 159 3.49 -0.24 0.89
CA GLU A 159 4.04 -1.05 -0.21
C GLU A 159 3.39 -2.44 -0.24
N LEU A 160 2.67 -2.71 -1.32
CA LEU A 160 2.02 -3.99 -1.61
C LEU A 160 2.78 -4.72 -2.74
N ALA A 161 2.77 -6.06 -2.74
CA ALA A 161 3.36 -6.87 -3.82
C ALA A 161 2.72 -6.56 -5.18
N THR A 162 1.44 -6.19 -5.15
CA THR A 162 0.64 -5.84 -6.33
C THR A 162 0.70 -4.35 -6.70
N GLY A 163 1.60 -3.58 -6.06
CA GLY A 163 1.79 -2.15 -6.27
C GLY A 163 0.91 -1.26 -5.38
N ALA A 164 1.43 -0.06 -5.08
CA ALA A 164 0.70 0.97 -4.34
C ALA A 164 -0.33 1.67 -5.25
N ARG A 165 -1.50 1.98 -4.70
CA ARG A 165 -2.55 2.77 -5.36
C ARG A 165 -3.11 3.78 -4.36
N PRO A 166 -3.15 5.08 -4.68
CA PRO A 166 -3.61 6.12 -3.76
C PRO A 166 -5.15 6.19 -3.72
N ILE A 167 -5.79 5.14 -3.20
CA ILE A 167 -7.24 4.96 -3.21
C ILE A 167 -7.93 6.01 -2.33
N ILE A 168 -7.44 6.20 -1.11
CA ILE A 168 -8.06 7.11 -0.14
C ILE A 168 -7.80 8.56 -0.56
N SER A 169 -6.58 8.87 -1.01
CA SER A 169 -6.20 10.21 -1.50
C SER A 169 -7.06 10.64 -2.69
N TYR A 170 -7.42 9.70 -3.58
CA TYR A 170 -8.34 9.99 -4.68
C TYR A 170 -9.74 10.37 -4.17
N SER A 171 -10.28 9.64 -3.19
CA SER A 171 -11.56 9.98 -2.54
C SER A 171 -11.51 11.36 -1.88
N VAL A 172 -10.43 11.67 -1.15
CA VAL A 172 -10.20 12.99 -0.55
C VAL A 172 -10.24 14.12 -1.60
N ALA A 173 -9.61 13.92 -2.76
CA ALA A 173 -9.66 14.91 -3.83
C ALA A 173 -11.10 15.13 -4.36
N MET A 174 -11.87 14.05 -4.51
CA MET A 174 -13.26 14.12 -4.96
C MET A 174 -14.17 14.80 -3.93
N ASP A 175 -14.03 14.46 -2.65
CA ASP A 175 -14.79 15.09 -1.58
C ASP A 175 -14.41 16.55 -1.35
N PHE A 176 -13.14 16.91 -1.55
CA PHE A 176 -12.72 18.31 -1.52
C PHE A 176 -13.46 19.12 -2.58
N LEU A 177 -13.52 18.63 -3.82
CA LEU A 177 -14.29 19.27 -4.89
C LEU A 177 -15.78 19.35 -4.54
N ARG A 178 -16.35 18.26 -4.02
CA ARG A 178 -17.76 18.19 -3.60
C ARG A 178 -18.10 19.20 -2.50
N LEU A 179 -17.19 19.45 -1.56
CA LEU A 179 -17.43 20.38 -0.45
C LEU A 179 -17.20 21.85 -0.85
N ASN A 180 -16.33 22.12 -1.83
CA ASN A 180 -15.93 23.49 -2.19
C ASN A 180 -16.57 24.03 -3.49
N LEU A 181 -17.16 23.19 -4.34
CA LEU A 181 -17.84 23.67 -5.56
C LEU A 181 -19.23 24.23 -5.25
N PRO A 182 -19.61 25.40 -5.82
CA PRO A 182 -20.96 25.96 -5.70
C PRO A 182 -22.03 24.95 -6.14
N GLN A 183 -23.21 24.97 -5.51
CA GLN A 183 -24.29 24.00 -5.79
C GLN A 183 -24.78 24.00 -7.24
N GLU A 184 -24.56 25.09 -7.99
CA GLU A 184 -25.04 25.25 -9.37
C GLU A 184 -24.36 24.33 -10.40
N VAL A 185 -23.24 23.68 -10.06
CA VAL A 185 -22.50 22.77 -10.97
C VAL A 185 -22.79 21.28 -10.66
N ARG A 186 -23.69 20.99 -9.71
CA ARG A 186 -23.94 19.62 -9.20
C ARG A 186 -25.13 18.91 -9.88
N SER A 187 -25.73 19.50 -10.90
CA SER A 187 -26.86 18.95 -11.67
C SER A 187 -26.43 17.95 -12.74
#